data_AF-A0A3B4A3A9-F1
#
_entry.id   AF-A0A3B4A3A9-F1
#
_cell.length_a   1.000
_cell.length_b   1.000
_cell.length_c   1.000
_cell.angle_alpha   90.00
_cell.angle_beta   90.00
_cell.angle_gamma   90.00
#
_symmetry.space_group_name_H-M   'P 1'
#
loop_
_entity.id
_entity.type
_entity.pdbx_description
1 polymer ?
#
loop_
_entity_poly.entity_id
_entity_poly.type
_entity_poly.pdbx_seq_one_letter_code
_entity_poly.pdbx_strand_id
1 'polypeptide(L)'
;MLRNFSGSFRLPNFNFTEELLNLTSNGSPSLTAELENKLDGLFRDSPALGRYFSRSQIYHYSDGPVTALFRLMFRMPEEKEEEEGGQLTHFTLSWEMIYNVLRQFLYDQEVDPSDHTYIEPASLNISSVVTNRKDCHCL
;
A
#
# COMPACT_ATOMS: atom_id res chain seq x y z
N MET A 1 15.00 11.30 0.32
CA MET A 1 13.66 11.80 0.75
C MET A 1 12.69 10.63 0.97
N LEU A 2 11.83 10.65 1.99
CA LEU A 2 10.76 9.64 2.14
C LEU A 2 9.50 10.13 1.42
N ARG A 3 8.78 9.25 0.72
CA ARG A 3 7.43 9.50 0.18
C ARG A 3 6.46 8.44 0.70
N ASN A 4 5.28 8.89 1.11
CA ASN A 4 4.24 8.01 1.67
C ASN A 4 2.94 8.14 0.87
N PHE A 5 2.31 7.01 0.60
CA PHE A 5 1.00 6.95 -0.02
C PHE A 5 0.08 6.18 0.92
N SER A 6 -1.03 6.80 1.29
CA SER A 6 -2.02 6.16 2.15
C SER A 6 -3.21 5.76 1.29
N GLY A 7 -3.86 4.66 1.61
CA GLY A 7 -5.02 4.22 0.86
C GLY A 7 -5.91 3.29 1.64
N SER A 8 -6.96 2.85 0.97
CA SER A 8 -7.87 1.85 1.48
C SER A 8 -8.34 0.91 0.37
N PHE A 9 -8.72 -0.30 0.78
CA PHE A 9 -9.40 -1.27 -0.08
C PHE A 9 -10.28 -2.18 0.77
N ARG A 10 -11.29 -2.79 0.13
CA ARG A 10 -12.23 -3.73 0.73
C ARG A 10 -11.81 -5.18 0.51
N LEU A 11 -12.05 -6.01 1.52
CA LEU A 11 -11.84 -7.45 1.52
C LEU A 11 -13.21 -8.13 1.54
N PRO A 12 -13.81 -8.43 0.37
CA PRO A 12 -15.19 -8.92 0.30
C PRO A 12 -15.35 -10.34 0.82
N ASN A 13 -14.27 -11.12 0.87
CA ASN A 13 -14.24 -12.50 1.36
C ASN A 13 -13.88 -12.58 2.84
N PHE A 14 -13.79 -11.45 3.54
CA PHE A 14 -13.41 -11.40 4.94
C PHE A 14 -14.52 -10.74 5.75
N ASN A 15 -15.10 -11.50 6.69
CA ASN A 15 -16.10 -10.99 7.63
C ASN A 15 -15.42 -10.62 8.94
N PHE A 16 -15.78 -9.47 9.50
CA PHE A 16 -15.23 -8.94 10.75
C PHE A 16 -15.69 -9.72 12.01
N THR A 17 -15.93 -11.02 11.91
CA THR A 17 -16.26 -11.86 13.08
C THR A 17 -15.04 -12.06 13.99
N GLU A 18 -15.22 -12.69 15.16
CA GLU A 18 -14.21 -13.03 16.20
C GLU A 18 -12.87 -13.61 15.66
N GLU A 19 -12.79 -13.96 14.38
CA GLU A 19 -11.58 -14.26 13.61
C GLU A 19 -10.48 -13.19 13.72
N LEU A 20 -10.79 -11.88 13.83
CA LEU A 20 -9.74 -10.87 14.04
C LEU A 20 -9.05 -11.00 15.41
N LEU A 21 -9.77 -11.53 16.42
CA LEU A 21 -9.21 -11.84 17.74
C LEU A 21 -8.39 -13.15 17.69
N ASN A 22 -8.79 -14.12 16.87
CA ASN A 22 -8.12 -15.42 16.73
C ASN A 22 -6.93 -15.43 15.76
N LEU A 23 -6.82 -14.48 14.81
CA LEU A 23 -5.66 -14.31 13.92
C LEU A 23 -4.39 -13.83 14.63
N THR A 24 -4.48 -13.53 15.92
CA THR A 24 -3.33 -13.30 16.81
C THR A 24 -2.87 -14.58 17.53
N SER A 25 -3.59 -15.69 17.35
CA SER A 25 -3.24 -16.98 17.98
C SER A 25 -2.08 -17.65 17.23
N ASN A 26 -1.03 -17.94 17.99
CA ASN A 26 0.26 -18.44 17.51
C ASN A 26 0.12 -19.64 16.55
N GLY A 27 0.44 -19.44 15.27
CA GLY A 27 0.63 -20.53 14.31
C GLY A 27 0.31 -20.18 12.85
N SER A 28 -0.61 -19.23 12.60
CA SER A 28 -0.89 -18.70 11.26
C SER A 28 -0.38 -17.26 11.14
N PRO A 29 0.15 -16.84 9.97
CA PRO A 29 0.40 -15.42 9.73
C PRO A 29 -0.92 -14.67 9.90
N SER A 30 -0.92 -13.58 10.66
CA SER A 30 -2.12 -12.76 10.77
C SER A 30 -2.50 -12.21 9.38
N LEU A 31 -3.79 -11.99 9.12
CA LEU A 31 -4.27 -11.36 7.87
C LEU A 31 -3.46 -10.10 7.50
N THR A 32 -3.07 -9.32 8.51
CA THR A 32 -2.17 -8.17 8.35
C THR A 32 -0.85 -8.55 7.71
N ALA A 33 -0.17 -9.57 8.22
CA ALA A 33 1.10 -10.02 7.67
C ALA A 33 0.96 -10.56 6.25
N GLU A 34 -0.13 -11.26 5.94
CA GLU A 34 -0.39 -11.76 4.59
C GLU A 34 -0.63 -10.61 3.59
N LEU A 35 -1.44 -9.63 3.96
CA LEU A 35 -1.69 -8.44 3.13
C LEU A 35 -0.43 -7.58 2.95
N GLU A 36 0.34 -7.37 4.02
CA GLU A 36 1.62 -6.66 3.95
C GLU A 36 2.61 -7.40 3.05
N ASN A 37 2.72 -8.73 3.15
CA ASN A 37 3.56 -9.54 2.28
C ASN A 37 3.11 -9.47 0.80
N LYS A 38 1.80 -9.49 0.55
CA LYS A 38 1.21 -9.36 -0.79
C LYS A 38 1.57 -8.01 -1.43
N LEU A 39 1.40 -6.92 -0.68
CA LEU A 39 1.78 -5.57 -1.13
C LEU A 39 3.29 -5.40 -1.26
N ASP A 40 4.07 -5.94 -0.33
CA ASP A 40 5.53 -5.89 -0.36
C ASP A 40 6.07 -6.62 -1.59
N GLY A 41 5.58 -7.82 -1.89
CA GLY A 41 5.96 -8.57 -3.08
C GLY A 41 5.68 -7.78 -4.36
N LEU A 42 4.44 -7.27 -4.50
CA LEU A 42 4.04 -6.46 -5.64
C LEU A 42 5.01 -5.29 -5.90
N PHE A 43 5.26 -4.46 -4.88
CA PHE A 43 6.04 -3.25 -5.10
C PHE A 43 7.54 -3.51 -5.14
N ARG A 44 8.07 -4.53 -4.45
CA ARG A 44 9.48 -4.95 -4.56
C ARG A 44 9.79 -5.51 -5.94
N ASP A 45 8.88 -6.31 -6.50
CA ASP A 45 9.08 -6.96 -7.80
C ASP A 45 8.71 -6.05 -8.98
N SER A 46 8.12 -4.88 -8.71
CA SER A 46 7.81 -3.88 -9.73
C SER A 46 9.09 -3.35 -10.42
N PRO A 47 9.23 -3.48 -11.75
CA PRO A 47 10.41 -3.01 -12.47
C PRO A 47 10.69 -1.51 -12.30
N ALA A 48 9.65 -0.71 -12.12
CA ALA A 48 9.76 0.74 -11.98
C ALA A 48 9.87 1.20 -10.51
N LEU A 49 9.18 0.52 -9.59
CA LEU A 49 9.02 0.99 -8.21
C LEU A 49 9.92 0.26 -7.20
N GLY A 50 10.39 -0.96 -7.51
CA GLY A 50 11.10 -1.82 -6.57
C GLY A 50 12.35 -1.19 -5.96
N ARG A 51 13.14 -0.48 -6.76
CA ARG A 51 14.34 0.22 -6.29
C ARG A 51 14.08 1.31 -5.24
N TYR A 52 12.86 1.82 -5.17
CA TYR A 52 12.44 2.86 -4.24
C TYR A 52 11.59 2.33 -3.09
N PHE A 53 10.99 1.16 -3.25
CA PHE A 53 10.05 0.64 -2.28
C PHE A 53 10.76 0.22 -0.99
N SER A 54 10.21 0.62 0.15
CA SER A 54 10.73 0.25 1.45
C SER A 54 9.88 -0.86 2.08
N ARG A 55 8.60 -0.56 2.31
CA ARG A 55 7.64 -1.49 2.92
C ARG A 55 6.21 -0.97 2.76
N SER A 56 5.27 -1.87 2.91
CA SER A 56 3.87 -1.59 3.16
C SER A 56 3.55 -1.71 4.65
N GLN A 57 2.40 -1.18 5.04
CA GLN A 57 1.87 -1.33 6.39
C GLN A 57 0.35 -1.30 6.34
N ILE A 58 -0.34 -2.27 6.95
CA ILE A 58 -1.76 -2.16 7.27
C ILE A 58 -1.87 -1.63 8.69
N TYR A 59 -2.45 -0.44 8.85
CA TYR A 59 -2.47 0.25 10.16
C TYR A 59 -3.84 0.28 10.82
N HIS A 60 -4.91 -0.02 10.09
CA HIS A 60 -6.27 -0.07 10.63
C HIS A 60 -7.19 -0.92 9.76
N TYR A 61 -8.18 -1.54 10.40
CA TYR A 61 -9.35 -2.13 9.75
C TYR A 61 -10.58 -1.45 10.30
N SER A 62 -11.49 -0.98 9.44
CA SER A 62 -12.74 -0.37 9.89
C SER A 62 -13.88 -1.38 9.97
N ASP A 63 -14.76 -1.20 10.96
CA ASP A 63 -15.97 -2.00 11.15
C ASP A 63 -16.98 -1.78 10.00
N GLY A 64 -17.58 -2.86 9.50
CA GLY A 64 -18.46 -2.88 8.33
C GLY A 64 -18.02 -3.95 7.31
N PRO A 65 -18.31 -3.83 5.99
CA PRO A 65 -17.56 -4.59 5.01
C PRO A 65 -16.07 -4.26 5.20
N VAL A 66 -15.26 -5.28 5.47
CA VAL A 66 -13.91 -5.10 6.02
C VAL A 66 -13.10 -4.25 5.05
N THR A 67 -12.69 -3.07 5.53
CA THR A 67 -11.86 -2.13 4.77
C THR A 67 -10.52 -2.01 5.48
N ALA A 68 -9.45 -2.38 4.80
CA ALA A 68 -8.09 -2.21 5.30
C ALA A 68 -7.57 -0.82 4.90
N LEU A 69 -6.98 -0.12 5.85
CA LEU A 69 -6.27 1.14 5.61
C LEU A 69 -4.77 0.85 5.62
N PHE A 70 -4.10 1.26 4.55
CA PHE A 70 -2.72 0.92 4.30
C PHE A 70 -1.84 2.15 4.03
N ARG A 71 -0.54 1.97 4.21
CA ARG A 71 0.50 2.94 3.85
C ARG A 71 1.61 2.26 3.07
N LEU A 72 2.00 2.85 1.95
CA LEU A 72 3.17 2.48 1.15
C LEU A 72 4.27 3.50 1.39
N MET A 73 5.46 3.02 1.74
CA MET A 73 6.63 3.85 2.02
C MET A 73 7.69 3.65 0.92
N PHE A 74 8.13 4.76 0.34
CA PHE A 74 9.17 4.78 -0.69
C PHE A 74 10.32 5.70 -0.26
N ARG A 75 11.55 5.28 -0.53
CA ARG A 75 12.77 6.05 -0.30
C ARG A 75 13.35 6.48 -1.64
N MET A 76 13.38 7.79 -1.83
CA MET A 76 14.02 8.43 -2.97
C MET A 76 15.51 8.59 -2.68
N PRO A 77 16.39 8.19 -3.63
CA PRO A 77 17.80 8.54 -3.55
C PRO A 77 17.96 10.06 -3.54
N GLU A 78 18.99 10.55 -2.86
CA GLU A 78 19.36 11.96 -2.82
C GLU A 78 20.12 12.34 -4.11
N GLU A 79 19.64 11.89 -5.26
CA GLU A 79 20.12 12.39 -6.54
C GLU A 79 19.70 13.87 -6.63
N LYS A 80 20.67 14.74 -6.93
CA LYS A 80 20.45 16.19 -6.96
C LYS A 80 19.25 16.47 -7.85
N GLU A 81 18.24 17.15 -7.32
CA GLU A 81 16.97 17.46 -8.00
C GLU A 81 17.17 18.18 -9.35
N GLU A 82 18.38 18.69 -9.61
CA GLU A 82 18.82 19.40 -10.82
C GLU A 82 19.33 18.48 -11.96
N GLU A 83 19.57 17.19 -11.70
CA GLU A 83 19.97 16.22 -12.74
C GLU A 83 18.73 15.50 -13.33
N GLU A 84 18.80 15.09 -14.60
CA GLU A 84 17.70 14.42 -15.32
C GLU A 84 17.10 13.22 -14.56
N GLY A 85 17.89 12.57 -13.70
CA GLY A 85 17.45 11.49 -12.80
C GLY A 85 16.40 11.93 -11.78
N GLY A 86 16.54 13.13 -11.20
CA GLY A 86 15.59 13.70 -10.24
C GLY A 86 14.19 13.86 -10.84
N GLN A 87 14.08 14.42 -12.05
CA GLN A 87 12.78 14.59 -12.70
C GLN A 87 12.11 13.24 -13.03
N LEU A 88 12.87 12.24 -13.49
CA LEU A 88 12.35 10.89 -13.76
C LEU A 88 11.85 10.20 -12.48
N THR A 89 12.53 10.42 -11.35
CA THR A 89 12.10 9.88 -10.06
C THR A 89 10.76 10.48 -9.60
N HIS A 90 10.50 11.76 -9.88
CA HIS A 90 9.21 12.42 -9.60
C HIS A 90 8.06 11.82 -10.39
N PHE A 91 8.26 11.49 -11.66
CA PHE A 91 7.27 10.78 -12.47
C PHE A 91 7.07 9.34 -12.01
N THR A 92 8.16 8.66 -11.65
CA THR A 92 8.12 7.26 -11.22
C THR A 92 7.40 7.09 -9.88
N LEU A 93 7.63 7.97 -8.91
CA LEU A 93 6.89 8.00 -7.63
C LEU A 93 5.74 9.01 -7.63
N SER A 94 5.02 9.08 -8.75
CA SER A 94 3.75 9.79 -8.85
C SER A 94 2.62 8.96 -8.25
N TRP A 95 1.54 9.65 -7.87
CA TRP A 95 0.33 8.98 -7.39
C TRP A 95 -0.24 8.06 -8.48
N GLU A 96 -0.25 8.54 -9.72
CA GLU A 96 -0.76 7.84 -10.89
C GLU A 96 -0.01 6.54 -11.13
N MET A 97 1.32 6.54 -11.02
CA MET A 97 2.11 5.33 -11.20
C MET A 97 1.79 4.28 -10.14
N ILE A 98 1.74 4.69 -8.86
CA ILE A 98 1.47 3.78 -7.74
C ILE A 98 0.05 3.25 -7.80
N TYR A 99 -0.92 4.12 -8.08
CA TYR A 99 -2.32 3.75 -8.25
C TYR A 99 -2.49 2.76 -9.40
N ASN A 100 -1.89 3.02 -10.56
CA ASN A 100 -2.06 2.15 -11.73
C ASN A 100 -1.35 0.80 -11.57
N VAL A 101 -0.17 0.75 -10.96
CA VAL A 101 0.51 -0.52 -10.67
C VAL A 101 -0.32 -1.37 -9.71
N LEU A 102 -0.81 -0.79 -8.62
CA LEU A 102 -1.66 -1.53 -7.67
C LEU A 102 -2.97 -1.94 -8.31
N ARG A 103 -3.64 -1.01 -9.03
CA ARG A 103 -4.88 -1.29 -9.73
C ARG A 103 -4.70 -2.45 -10.70
N GLN A 104 -3.67 -2.45 -11.54
CA GLN A 104 -3.43 -3.53 -12.50
C GLN A 104 -3.27 -4.88 -11.78
N PHE A 105 -2.43 -4.94 -10.74
CA PHE A 105 -2.29 -6.15 -9.93
C PHE A 105 -3.62 -6.65 -9.35
N LEU A 106 -4.48 -5.73 -8.88
CA LEU A 106 -5.80 -6.08 -8.37
C LEU A 106 -6.78 -6.55 -9.45
N TYR A 107 -6.63 -6.16 -10.72
CA TYR A 107 -7.46 -6.74 -11.79
C TYR A 107 -6.91 -8.08 -12.30
N ASP A 108 -5.61 -8.35 -12.11
CA ASP A 108 -4.93 -9.56 -12.56
C ASP A 108 -4.98 -10.71 -11.54
N GLN A 109 -5.36 -10.46 -10.29
CA GLN A 109 -5.58 -11.50 -9.27
C GLN A 109 -6.69 -12.49 -9.67
N GLU A 110 -6.48 -13.76 -9.33
CA GLU A 110 -7.49 -14.79 -9.53
C GLU A 110 -8.68 -14.58 -8.58
N VAL A 111 -9.90 -14.82 -9.10
CA VAL A 111 -11.12 -14.70 -8.29
C VAL A 111 -11.34 -16.03 -7.56
N ASP A 112 -10.89 -16.09 -6.32
CA ASP A 112 -11.15 -17.20 -5.40
C ASP A 112 -11.98 -16.68 -4.20
N PRO A 113 -13.26 -17.11 -4.05
CA PRO A 113 -14.08 -16.74 -2.90
C PRO A 113 -13.53 -17.18 -1.54
N SER A 114 -12.59 -18.14 -1.52
CA SER A 114 -11.93 -18.63 -0.30
C SER A 114 -10.64 -17.88 0.03
N ASP A 115 -10.12 -17.05 -0.89
CA ASP A 115 -8.97 -16.19 -0.61
C ASP A 115 -9.41 -14.99 0.23
N HIS A 116 -9.09 -15.03 1.52
CA HIS A 116 -9.32 -13.94 2.47
C HIS A 116 -8.45 -12.70 2.21
N THR A 117 -7.42 -12.83 1.37
CA THR A 117 -6.58 -11.71 0.91
C THR A 117 -7.05 -11.15 -0.44
N TYR A 118 -8.14 -11.65 -1.01
CA TYR A 118 -8.72 -11.08 -2.21
C TYR A 118 -9.18 -9.66 -1.94
N ILE A 119 -8.73 -8.72 -2.77
CA ILE A 119 -9.02 -7.30 -2.61
C ILE A 119 -9.99 -6.88 -3.72
N GLU A 120 -11.12 -6.29 -3.37
CA GLU A 120 -12.06 -5.81 -4.38
C GLU A 120 -11.45 -4.66 -5.21
N PRO A 121 -11.20 -4.81 -6.52
CA PRO A 121 -10.39 -3.84 -7.27
C PRO A 121 -11.04 -2.45 -7.36
N ALA A 122 -12.36 -2.42 -7.46
CA ALA A 122 -13.15 -1.18 -7.55
C ALA A 122 -13.18 -0.39 -6.23
N SER A 123 -12.78 -1.01 -5.12
CA SER A 123 -12.74 -0.35 -3.81
C SER A 123 -11.45 0.41 -3.54
N LEU A 124 -10.43 0.25 -4.40
CA LEU A 124 -9.11 0.85 -4.20
C LEU A 124 -9.20 2.38 -4.21
N ASN A 125 -8.74 2.97 -3.12
CA ASN A 125 -8.52 4.40 -2.99
C ASN A 125 -7.08 4.65 -2.53
N ILE A 126 -6.40 5.61 -3.12
CA ILE A 126 -5.09 6.10 -2.66
C ILE A 126 -5.20 7.62 -2.56
N SER A 127 -4.72 8.18 -1.45
CA SER A 127 -4.45 9.61 -1.28
C SER A 127 -2.95 9.83 -1.16
N SER A 128 -2.43 10.81 -1.89
CA SER A 128 -1.05 11.26 -1.71
C SER A 128 -0.96 12.10 -0.44
N VAL A 129 -0.36 11.57 0.63
CA VAL A 129 -0.05 12.39 1.82
C VAL A 129 1.37 12.93 1.63
N VAL A 130 1.45 14.24 1.38
CA VAL A 130 2.70 15.00 1.25
C VAL A 130 3.56 14.83 2.50
N THR A 131 4.83 14.48 2.32
CA THR A 131 5.81 14.36 3.39
C THR A 131 6.31 15.73 3.84
N ASN A 132 6.21 16.01 5.15
CA ASN A 132 6.84 17.12 5.89
C ASN A 132 7.54 18.20 5.04
N ARG A 133 6.79 19.24 4.64
CA ARG A 133 7.36 20.58 4.66
C ARG A 133 7.26 21.10 6.08
N LYS A 134 8.32 21.77 6.53
CA LYS A 134 8.37 22.47 7.81
C LYS A 134 7.27 23.53 7.87
N ASP A 135 6.07 23.15 8.28
CA ASP A 135 5.05 24.09 8.73
C ASP A 135 5.05 24.10 10.27
N CYS A 136 6.19 24.48 10.84
CA CYS A 136 6.23 25.15 12.14
C CYS A 136 6.50 26.64 11.85
N HIS A 137 5.48 27.31 11.33
CA HIS A 137 5.30 28.73 11.59
C HIS A 137 4.05 28.85 12.47
N CYS A 138 4.28 28.96 13.77
CA CYS A 138 3.37 29.65 14.65
C CYS A 138 4.12 30.88 15.19
N LEU A 139 3.41 32.00 15.11
CA LEU A 139 3.78 33.37 15.48
C LEU A 139 4.27 33.50 16.92
#